data_AF-A0A0D2UJ43-F1
#
_entry.id   AF-A0A0D2UJ43-F1
#
_cell.length_a   1.000
_cell.length_b   1.000
_cell.length_c   1.000
_cell.angle_alpha   90.00
_cell.angle_beta   90.00
_cell.angle_gamma   90.00
#
_symmetry.space_group_name_H-M   'P 1'
#
loop_
_entity.id
_entity.type
_entity.pdbx_description
1 polymer ?
#
loop_
_entity_poly.entity_id
_entity_poly.type
_entity_poly.pdbx_seq_one_letter_code
_entity_poly.pdbx_strand_id
1 'polypeptide(L)'
;MKLKNFLSIPIFSVFFVMGFVYYVTVFILIEDWVGLQTSAGSLNSMIFTTLACLCVLSFLVGVLTDPGRVPSSYIPDVEDTSFASDQEPKKNYYEGIRAAWLAKKSGLSYRHPFDISVYKNITLVLGPNTLRWFCPTSTSHLKDGVSFPTLRDSS
;
A
#
# COMPACT_ATOMS: atom_id res chain seq x y z
N MET A 1 20.78 -8.93 -11.28
CA MET A 1 20.16 -7.60 -11.10
C MET A 1 21.08 -6.56 -11.72
N LYS A 2 20.65 -5.84 -12.76
CA LYS A 2 21.49 -4.82 -13.40
C LYS A 2 21.64 -3.64 -12.44
N LEU A 3 22.78 -3.55 -11.76
CA LEU A 3 23.18 -2.44 -10.89
C LEU A 3 23.37 -1.10 -11.64
N LYS A 4 22.86 -0.97 -12.87
CA LYS A 4 23.02 0.21 -13.72
C LYS A 4 22.04 1.34 -13.37
N ASN A 5 21.04 1.06 -12.53
CA ASN A 5 20.10 2.05 -12.02
C ASN A 5 20.40 2.44 -10.56
N PHE A 6 21.52 1.99 -9.98
CA PHE A 6 21.82 2.30 -8.59
C PHE A 6 22.20 3.77 -8.47
N LEU A 7 21.32 4.49 -7.76
CA LEU A 7 21.44 5.90 -7.36
C LEU A 7 21.13 6.93 -8.46
N SER A 8 19.87 6.97 -8.90
CA SER A 8 19.33 8.19 -9.50
C SER A 8 19.48 9.36 -8.51
N ILE A 9 19.84 10.55 -8.99
CA ILE A 9 19.97 11.80 -8.22
C ILE A 9 18.81 12.00 -7.20
N PRO A 10 17.52 11.83 -7.56
CA PRO A 10 16.41 11.93 -6.62
C PRO A 10 16.49 10.96 -5.43
N ILE A 11 16.98 9.73 -5.62
CA ILE A 11 17.08 8.73 -4.55
C ILE A 11 18.09 9.19 -3.50
N PHE A 12 19.25 9.69 -3.96
CA PHE A 12 20.26 10.25 -3.06
C PHE A 12 19.75 11.50 -2.32
N SER A 13 19.01 12.37 -3.03
CA SER A 13 18.37 13.54 -2.42
C SER A 13 17.44 13.15 -1.28
N VAL A 14 16.64 12.09 -1.42
CA VAL A 14 15.75 11.61 -0.35
C VAL A 14 16.55 11.13 0.85
N PHE A 15 17.60 10.31 0.64
CA PHE A 15 18.46 9.87 1.75
C PHE A 15 19.13 11.04 2.48
N PHE A 16 19.59 12.05 1.73
CA PHE A 16 20.18 13.24 2.31
C PHE A 16 19.19 14.01 3.19
N VAL A 17 17.98 14.28 2.68
CA VAL A 17 16.94 14.98 3.44
C VAL A 17 16.51 14.18 4.68
N MET A 18 16.33 12.87 4.54
CA MET A 18 16.00 11.98 5.67
C MET A 18 17.10 11.96 6.74
N GLY A 19 18.37 11.88 6.32
CA GLY A 19 19.52 11.94 7.22
C GLY A 19 19.65 13.29 7.92
N PHE A 20 19.41 14.39 7.19
CA PHE A 20 19.41 15.74 7.75
C PHE A 20 18.34 15.91 8.83
N VAL A 21 17.09 15.53 8.53
CA VAL A 21 15.98 15.58 9.50
C VAL A 21 16.30 14.72 10.73
N TYR A 22 16.85 13.52 10.52
CA TYR A 22 17.26 12.65 11.63
C TYR A 22 18.33 13.29 12.51
N TYR A 23 19.38 13.83 11.89
CA TYR A 23 20.46 14.47 12.61
C TYR A 23 19.97 15.67 13.44
N VAL A 24 19.19 16.57 12.83
CA VAL A 24 18.63 17.75 13.51
C VAL A 24 17.73 17.32 14.66
N THR A 25 16.88 16.31 14.47
CA THR A 25 15.94 15.90 15.52
C THR A 25 16.67 15.26 16.71
N VAL A 26 17.62 14.36 16.46
CA VAL A 26 18.29 13.61 17.54
C VAL A 26 19.36 14.43 18.24
N PHE A 27 20.26 15.08 17.48
CA PHE A 27 21.45 15.73 18.05
C PHE A 27 21.26 17.20 18.37
N ILE A 28 20.26 17.86 17.77
CA ILE A 28 19.97 19.26 18.09
C ILE A 28 18.76 19.31 19.02
N LEU A 29 17.60 18.84 18.56
CA LEU A 29 16.36 19.04 19.32
C LEU A 29 16.29 18.19 20.61
N ILE A 30 16.56 16.88 20.53
CA ILE A 30 16.45 16.01 21.71
C ILE A 30 17.57 16.30 22.72
N GLU A 31 18.80 16.52 22.24
CA GLU A 31 19.94 16.87 23.11
C GLU A 31 19.71 18.21 23.83
N ASP A 32 19.26 19.25 23.12
CA ASP A 32 19.06 20.57 23.71
C ASP A 32 17.83 20.63 24.65
N TRP A 33 16.76 19.88 24.32
CA TRP A 33 15.52 19.93 25.11
C TRP A 33 15.55 19.03 26.35
N VAL A 34 15.92 17.75 26.20
CA VAL A 34 15.78 16.74 27.26
C VAL A 34 17.15 16.16 27.68
N GLY A 35 18.16 16.30 26.82
CA GLY A 35 19.47 15.67 26.97
C GLY A 35 19.44 14.18 26.63
N LEU A 36 20.33 13.74 25.75
CA LEU A 36 20.41 12.35 25.28
C LEU A 36 20.85 11.39 26.40
N GLN A 37 21.59 11.90 27.38
CA GLN A 37 22.04 11.15 28.57
C GLN A 37 20.90 10.89 29.57
N THR A 38 19.79 11.63 29.47
CA THR A 38 18.60 11.42 30.29
C THR A 38 17.83 10.20 29.80
N SER A 39 17.20 9.45 30.72
CA SER A 39 16.39 8.27 30.37
C SER A 39 15.29 8.59 29.35
N ALA A 40 14.60 9.74 29.50
CA ALA A 40 13.58 10.20 28.56
C ALA A 40 14.14 10.56 27.18
N GLY A 41 15.29 11.27 27.13
CA GLY A 41 15.94 11.65 25.87
C GLY A 41 16.45 10.44 25.08
N SER A 42 17.06 9.48 25.77
CA SER A 42 17.50 8.21 25.19
C SER A 42 16.34 7.39 24.61
N LEU A 43 15.23 7.26 25.35
CA LEU A 43 14.03 6.56 24.85
C LEU A 43 13.43 7.25 23.63
N ASN A 44 13.31 8.58 23.64
CA ASN A 44 12.82 9.34 22.49
C ASN A 44 13.73 9.16 21.27
N SER A 45 15.05 9.19 21.47
CA SER A 45 16.03 8.94 20.40
C SER A 45 15.91 7.53 19.85
N MET A 46 15.76 6.51 20.69
CA MET A 46 15.53 5.12 20.25
C MET A 46 14.26 4.99 19.42
N ILE A 47 13.14 5.56 19.87
CA ILE A 47 11.87 5.52 19.14
C ILE A 47 12.02 6.21 17.79
N PHE A 48 12.62 7.40 17.76
CA PHE A 48 12.84 8.12 16.51
C PHE A 48 13.77 7.38 15.55
N THR A 49 14.83 6.75 16.07
CA THR A 49 15.79 5.94 15.28
C THR A 49 15.13 4.71 14.69
N THR A 50 14.29 4.01 15.46
CA THR A 50 13.53 2.86 14.95
C THR A 50 12.56 3.25 13.85
N LEU A 51 11.83 4.37 14.02
CA LEU A 51 10.96 4.92 12.99
C LEU A 51 11.74 5.33 11.73
N ALA A 52 12.87 6.03 11.88
CA ALA A 52 13.71 6.43 10.77
C ALA A 52 14.25 5.22 9.99
N CYS A 53 14.64 4.15 10.70
CA CYS A 53 15.05 2.89 10.10
C CYS A 53 13.90 2.24 9.30
N LEU A 54 12.69 2.17 9.86
CA LEU A 54 11.52 1.65 9.16
C LEU A 54 11.18 2.46 7.91
N CYS A 55 11.30 3.79 7.96
CA CYS A 55 11.12 4.66 6.79
C CYS A 55 12.17 4.42 5.70
N VAL A 56 13.43 4.24 6.07
CA VAL A 56 14.49 3.93 5.10
C VAL A 56 14.28 2.55 4.48
N LEU A 57 13.92 1.55 5.29
CA LEU A 57 13.61 0.21 4.79
C LEU A 57 12.41 0.21 3.85
N SER A 58 11.35 0.96 4.16
CA SER A 58 10.18 1.04 3.29
C SER A 58 10.48 1.75 1.97
N PHE A 59 11.27 2.82 2.02
CA PHE A 59 11.77 3.49 0.83
C PHE A 59 12.64 2.56 -0.03
N LEU A 60 13.58 1.83 0.59
CA LEU A 60 14.45 0.88 -0.11
C LEU A 60 13.65 -0.23 -0.78
N VAL A 61 12.66 -0.80 -0.10
CA VAL A 61 11.75 -1.75 -0.73
C VAL A 61 11.06 -1.08 -1.91
N GLY A 62 10.47 0.11 -1.75
CA GLY A 62 9.76 0.78 -2.84
C GLY A 62 10.64 1.01 -4.07
N VAL A 63 11.92 1.34 -3.87
CA VAL A 63 12.90 1.54 -4.95
C VAL A 63 13.37 0.22 -5.58
N LEU A 64 13.54 -0.83 -4.77
CA LEU A 64 14.07 -2.13 -5.21
C LEU A 64 13.00 -3.08 -5.74
N THR A 65 11.73 -2.85 -5.41
CA THR A 65 10.61 -3.69 -5.82
C THR A 65 10.22 -3.36 -7.24
N ASP A 66 10.17 -4.38 -8.09
CA ASP A 66 9.69 -4.27 -9.46
C ASP A 66 8.19 -3.86 -9.44
N PRO A 67 7.73 -2.93 -10.29
CA PRO A 67 6.33 -2.48 -10.35
C PRO A 67 5.30 -3.57 -10.67
N GLY A 68 5.71 -4.83 -10.82
CA GLY A 68 4.85 -5.94 -11.17
C GLY A 68 4.72 -6.04 -12.69
N ARG A 69 4.62 -7.27 -13.18
CA ARG A 69 4.52 -7.54 -14.61
C ARG A 69 3.11 -7.99 -14.95
N VAL A 70 2.66 -7.59 -16.13
CA VAL A 70 1.40 -8.07 -16.68
C VAL A 70 1.47 -9.61 -16.84
N PRO A 71 0.43 -10.34 -16.40
CA PRO A 71 0.34 -11.79 -16.59
C PRO A 71 0.41 -12.17 -18.07
N SER A 72 0.96 -13.35 -18.39
CA SER A 72 1.06 -13.81 -19.79
C SER A 72 -0.29 -14.13 -20.44
N SER A 73 -1.35 -14.28 -19.65
CA SER A 73 -2.73 -14.46 -20.12
C SER A 73 -3.46 -13.15 -20.46
N TYR A 74 -2.86 -11.99 -20.16
CA TYR A 74 -3.46 -10.71 -20.49
C TYR A 74 -3.41 -10.49 -22.00
N ILE A 75 -4.60 -10.36 -22.59
CA ILE A 75 -4.79 -10.01 -23.99
C ILE A 75 -5.41 -8.62 -23.96
N PRO A 76 -4.74 -7.59 -24.50
CA PRO A 76 -5.35 -6.27 -24.63
C PRO A 76 -6.57 -6.39 -25.53
N ASP A 77 -7.73 -5.96 -25.04
CA ASP A 77 -8.90 -5.78 -25.89
C ASP A 77 -8.53 -4.72 -26.93
N VAL A 78 -8.40 -5.12 -28.20
CA VAL A 78 -8.21 -4.17 -29.30
C VAL A 78 -9.50 -3.36 -29.36
N GLU A 79 -9.40 -2.07 -29.07
CA GLU A 79 -10.54 -1.16 -29.06
C GLU A 79 -11.14 -1.06 -30.46
N ASP A 80 -12.08 -1.95 -30.79
CA ASP A 80 -13.00 -1.69 -31.88
C ASP A 80 -13.80 -0.45 -31.48
N THR A 81 -13.58 0.63 -32.22
CA THR A 81 -14.21 1.95 -32.04
C THR A 81 -15.73 1.85 -32.12
N SER A 82 -16.36 1.38 -31.05
CA SER A 82 -17.76 1.00 -31.02
C SER A 82 -18.37 1.30 -29.66
N PHE A 83 -18.26 2.55 -29.21
CA PHE A 83 -19.20 3.24 -28.29
C PHE A 83 -19.62 2.53 -26.97
N ALA A 84 -19.05 1.40 -26.58
CA ALA A 84 -19.58 0.52 -25.53
C ALA A 84 -18.62 0.24 -24.36
N SER A 85 -17.29 0.30 -24.53
CA SER A 85 -16.35 -0.04 -23.45
C SER A 85 -16.30 1.03 -22.34
N ASP A 86 -16.40 2.32 -22.69
CA ASP A 86 -16.52 3.42 -21.72
C ASP A 86 -17.80 3.35 -20.86
N GLN A 87 -18.77 2.55 -21.28
CA GLN A 87 -20.08 2.45 -20.66
C GLN A 87 -20.13 1.34 -19.60
N GLU A 88 -19.30 0.30 -19.71
CA GLU A 88 -19.26 -0.82 -18.78
C GLU A 88 -18.79 -0.45 -17.35
N PRO A 89 -17.66 0.26 -17.14
CA PRO A 89 -17.26 0.67 -15.79
C PRO A 89 -18.25 1.66 -15.18
N LYS A 90 -18.82 2.55 -16.00
CA LYS A 90 -19.87 3.49 -15.57
C LYS A 90 -21.15 2.74 -15.17
N LYS A 91 -21.55 1.73 -15.96
CA LYS A 91 -22.72 0.90 -15.67
C LYS A 91 -22.58 0.19 -14.34
N ASN A 92 -21.45 -0.49 -14.10
CA ASN A 92 -21.19 -1.19 -12.84
C ASN A 92 -21.25 -0.23 -11.63
N TYR A 93 -20.73 0.99 -11.79
CA TYR A 93 -20.81 2.04 -10.77
C TYR A 93 -22.26 2.47 -10.46
N TYR A 94 -23.05 2.79 -11.49
CA TYR A 94 -24.45 3.19 -11.31
C TYR A 94 -25.32 2.04 -10.78
N GLU A 95 -25.04 0.80 -11.18
CA GLU A 95 -25.69 -0.39 -10.64
C GLU A 95 -25.42 -0.57 -9.14
N GLY A 96 -24.17 -0.33 -8.70
CA GLY A 96 -23.80 -0.34 -7.29
C GLY A 96 -24.56 0.71 -6.48
N ILE A 97 -24.60 1.96 -6.96
CA ILE A 97 -25.36 3.05 -6.33
C ILE A 97 -26.85 2.73 -6.25
N ARG A 98 -27.42 2.23 -7.35
CA ARG A 98 -28.84 1.87 -7.43
C ARG A 98 -29.18 0.73 -6.47
N ALA A 99 -28.36 -0.31 -6.40
CA ALA A 99 -28.53 -1.42 -5.49
C ALA A 99 -28.46 -0.98 -4.03
N ALA A 100 -27.48 -0.12 -3.68
CA ALA A 100 -27.35 0.46 -2.35
C ALA A 100 -28.58 1.29 -1.95
N TRP A 101 -29.08 2.11 -2.88
CA TRP A 101 -30.27 2.92 -2.66
C TRP A 101 -31.54 2.08 -2.50
N LEU A 102 -31.71 1.04 -3.32
CA LEU A 102 -32.86 0.11 -3.23
C LEU A 102 -32.87 -0.63 -1.89
N ALA A 103 -31.73 -1.15 -1.45
CA ALA A 103 -31.61 -1.84 -0.17
C ALA A 103 -31.98 -0.91 1.00
N LYS A 104 -31.48 0.34 0.98
CA LYS A 104 -31.83 1.36 1.99
C LYS A 104 -33.32 1.61 2.06
N LYS A 105 -34.02 1.65 0.92
CA LYS A 105 -35.48 1.81 0.87
C LYS A 105 -36.25 0.59 1.34
N SER A 106 -35.75 -0.62 1.10
CA SER A 106 -36.37 -1.86 1.55
C SER A 106 -36.03 -2.24 2.98
N GLY A 107 -35.27 -1.41 3.71
CA GLY A 107 -34.79 -1.72 5.06
C GLY A 107 -33.74 -2.85 5.12
N LEU A 108 -33.19 -3.25 3.97
CA LEU A 108 -32.13 -4.26 3.87
C LEU A 108 -30.76 -3.59 3.88
N SER A 109 -29.78 -4.25 4.50
CA SER A 109 -28.40 -3.77 4.45
C SER A 109 -27.76 -4.14 3.12
N TYR A 110 -27.29 -3.15 2.36
CA TYR A 110 -26.51 -3.39 1.14
C TYR A 110 -25.09 -3.83 1.50
N ARG A 111 -24.60 -4.86 0.81
CA ARG A 111 -23.22 -5.31 0.94
C ARG A 111 -22.58 -5.38 -0.45
N HIS A 112 -21.43 -4.74 -0.60
CA HIS A 112 -20.75 -4.68 -1.89
C HIS A 112 -20.24 -6.09 -2.27
N PRO A 113 -20.24 -6.49 -3.56
CA PRO A 113 -19.81 -7.83 -3.98
C PRO A 113 -18.39 -8.23 -3.54
N PHE A 114 -17.51 -7.24 -3.37
CA PHE A 114 -16.13 -7.40 -2.91
C PHE A 114 -15.98 -7.29 -1.38
N ASP A 115 -17.06 -7.09 -0.63
CA ASP A 115 -17.03 -6.98 0.83
C ASP A 115 -17.22 -8.35 1.51
N ILE A 116 -16.17 -9.18 1.41
CA ILE A 116 -16.18 -10.57 1.89
C ILE A 116 -16.23 -10.60 3.43
N SER A 117 -15.39 -9.79 4.10
CA SER A 117 -15.40 -9.46 5.54
C SER A 117 -14.19 -8.58 5.88
N VAL A 118 -14.26 -7.74 6.92
CA VAL A 118 -13.15 -6.83 7.32
C VAL A 118 -11.81 -7.57 7.43
N TYR A 119 -11.74 -8.66 8.19
CA TYR A 119 -10.51 -9.45 8.34
C TYR A 119 -10.02 -10.04 7.02
N LYS A 120 -10.92 -10.62 6.21
CA LYS A 120 -10.58 -11.24 4.93
C LYS A 120 -10.09 -10.21 3.90
N ASN A 121 -10.68 -9.02 3.89
CA ASN A 121 -10.29 -7.93 2.99
C ASN A 121 -8.90 -7.40 3.40
N ILE A 122 -8.66 -7.22 4.69
CA ILE A 122 -7.37 -6.77 5.23
C ILE A 122 -6.28 -7.80 4.92
N THR A 123 -6.51 -9.09 5.15
CA THR A 123 -5.53 -10.15 4.81
C THR A 123 -5.33 -10.34 3.31
N LEU A 124 -6.31 -9.96 2.48
CA LEU A 124 -6.16 -9.92 1.02
C LEU A 124 -5.17 -8.86 0.56
N VAL A 125 -5.20 -7.70 1.22
CA VAL A 125 -4.36 -6.55 0.87
C VAL A 125 -2.97 -6.65 1.51
N LEU A 126 -2.90 -6.97 2.80
CA LEU A 126 -1.67 -6.98 3.59
C LEU A 126 -0.99 -8.36 3.67
N GLY A 127 -1.68 -9.39 3.20
CA GLY A 127 -1.21 -10.77 3.25
C GLY A 127 -1.56 -11.50 4.55
N PRO A 128 -1.38 -12.83 4.59
CA PRO A 128 -1.79 -13.70 5.70
C PRO A 128 -0.91 -13.55 6.96
N ASN A 129 0.28 -12.97 6.83
CA ASN A 129 1.25 -12.84 7.92
C ASN A 129 1.22 -11.43 8.53
N THR A 130 0.53 -11.25 9.65
CA THR A 130 0.40 -9.96 10.36
C THR A 130 1.73 -9.38 10.82
N LEU A 131 2.67 -10.22 11.26
CA LEU A 131 4.02 -9.80 11.66
C LEU A 131 4.81 -9.19 10.50
N ARG A 132 4.49 -9.61 9.26
CA ARG A 132 5.12 -9.04 8.07
C ARG A 132 4.47 -7.74 7.64
N TRP A 133 3.35 -7.30 8.23
CA TRP A 133 2.74 -6.01 7.85
C TRP A 133 3.65 -4.82 8.13
N PHE A 134 4.55 -4.95 9.12
CA PHE A 134 5.54 -3.93 9.47
C PHE A 134 6.70 -3.85 8.47
N CYS A 135 6.89 -4.90 7.66
CA CYS A 135 7.90 -4.93 6.63
C CYS A 135 7.19 -4.89 5.28
N PRO A 136 7.42 -3.88 4.44
CA PRO A 136 6.87 -3.88 3.09
C PRO A 136 7.65 -4.92 2.29
N THR A 137 7.36 -6.20 2.48
CA THR A 137 7.93 -7.26 1.66
C THR A 137 6.78 -7.73 0.80
N SER A 138 6.94 -7.66 -0.53
CA SER A 138 5.93 -8.13 -1.47
C SER A 138 5.52 -9.55 -1.07
N THR A 139 4.32 -9.69 -0.51
CA THR A 139 3.80 -11.00 -0.17
C THR A 139 3.30 -11.60 -1.48
N SER A 140 3.83 -12.76 -1.83
CA SER A 140 3.47 -13.56 -3.02
C SER A 140 2.02 -14.04 -3.04
N HIS A 141 1.16 -13.44 -2.21
CA HIS A 141 -0.27 -13.74 -2.09
C HIS A 141 -1.11 -12.86 -3.02
N LEU A 142 -0.54 -11.76 -3.52
CA LEU A 142 -1.15 -11.01 -4.62
C LEU A 142 -0.97 -11.84 -5.90
N LYS A 143 -2.06 -12.48 -6.33
CA LYS A 143 -2.15 -13.21 -7.61
C LYS A 143 -1.96 -12.22 -8.78
N ASP A 144 -2.19 -12.70 -10.00
CA ASP A 144 -2.12 -11.98 -11.29
C ASP A 144 -2.83 -10.60 -11.37
N GLY A 145 -3.52 -10.14 -10.32
CA GLY A 145 -4.17 -8.82 -10.26
C GLY A 145 -5.45 -8.70 -11.11
N VAL A 146 -5.77 -9.73 -11.90
CA VAL A 146 -6.93 -9.78 -12.80
C VAL A 146 -8.16 -10.43 -12.17
N SER A 147 -7.99 -11.20 -11.10
CA SER A 147 -9.07 -11.90 -10.41
C SER A 147 -9.05 -11.60 -8.92
N PHE A 148 -10.17 -11.09 -8.40
CA PHE A 148 -10.38 -10.89 -6.98
C PHE A 148 -11.50 -11.81 -6.52
N PRO A 149 -11.35 -12.51 -5.38
CA PRO A 149 -12.43 -13.33 -4.86
C PRO A 149 -13.62 -12.45 -4.54
N THR A 150 -14.81 -12.99 -4.78
CA THR A 150 -16.07 -12.35 -4.48
C THR A 150 -16.85 -13.16 -3.45
N LEU A 151 -17.90 -12.58 -2.88
CA LEU A 151 -18.81 -13.32 -2.00
C LEU A 151 -19.40 -14.58 -2.66
N ARG A 152 -19.53 -14.61 -3.99
CA ARG A 152 -20.08 -15.75 -4.74
C ARG A 152 -19.13 -16.95 -4.78
N ASP A 153 -17.82 -16.71 -4.68
CA ASP A 153 -16.81 -17.77 -4.67
C ASP A 153 -16.63 -18.41 -3.28
N SER A 154 -17.27 -17.83 -2.27
CA SER A 154 -17.17 -18.23 -0.86
C SER A 154 -18.34 -19.08 -0.38
N SER A 155 -19.35 -19.31 -1.23
CA SER A 155 -20.61 -20.00 -0.92
C SER A 155 -20.64 -21.40 -1.52
#